data_AF-A0A9X2ISH9-F1
#
_entry.id   AF-A0A9X2ISH9-F1
#
_cell.length_a   1.000
_cell.length_b   1.000
_cell.length_c   1.000
_cell.angle_alpha   90.00
_cell.angle_beta   90.00
_cell.angle_gamma   90.00
#
_symmetry.space_group_name_H-M   'P 1'
#
loop_
_entity.id
_entity.type
_entity.pdbx_description
1 polymer ?
#
loop_
_entity_poly.entity_id
_entity_poly.type
_entity_poly.pdbx_seq_one_letter_code
_entity_poly.pdbx_strand_id
1 'polypeptide(L)'
;MSVVDGSGADFLDFSPATPAAPADVTALFVCSTSDHDGGGSVAITADAVYLGEESGILRIDAGDIRTWSSAARGRMFALTVESDVAHRTHLFSQFRTATVLAMTKSIGPEGVLLRAA
;
A
#
# COMPACT_ATOMS: atom_id res chain seq x y z
N MET A 1 13.75 -35.88 18.97
CA MET A 1 14.08 -35.25 17.67
C MET A 1 12.93 -35.54 16.73
N SER A 2 12.16 -34.51 16.37
CA SER A 2 11.59 -34.29 15.03
C SER A 2 10.87 -32.94 15.05
N VAL A 3 11.03 -32.24 13.93
CA VAL A 3 11.07 -30.79 13.76
C VAL A 3 9.67 -30.16 13.79
N VAL A 4 9.53 -29.06 14.52
CA VAL A 4 8.42 -28.11 14.37
C VAL A 4 8.68 -27.32 13.09
N ASP A 5 7.95 -27.63 12.02
CA ASP A 5 7.98 -26.83 10.80
C ASP A 5 7.02 -25.65 10.99
N GLY A 6 7.58 -24.56 11.48
CA GLY A 6 6.94 -23.26 11.49
C GLY A 6 7.01 -22.67 10.09
N SER A 7 5.95 -22.85 9.31
CA SER A 7 5.74 -22.07 8.09
C SER A 7 4.63 -21.06 8.35
N GLY A 8 5.06 -19.90 8.85
CA GLY A 8 4.23 -18.71 8.95
C GLY A 8 3.91 -18.19 7.56
N ALA A 9 2.69 -18.47 7.12
CA ALA A 9 2.07 -17.77 6.01
C ALA A 9 0.58 -17.63 6.34
N ASP A 10 0.27 -16.87 7.40
CA ASP A 10 -1.03 -16.21 7.56
C ASP A 10 -1.11 -15.05 6.54
N PHE A 11 -0.99 -15.40 5.25
CA PHE A 11 -1.41 -14.54 4.17
C PHE A 11 -2.93 -14.58 4.18
N LEU A 12 -3.53 -13.59 4.84
CA LEU A 12 -4.95 -13.22 4.81
C LEU A 12 -5.79 -14.15 3.93
N ASP A 13 -6.46 -15.12 4.57
CA ASP A 13 -7.50 -15.93 3.93
C ASP A 13 -8.65 -15.01 3.54
N PHE A 14 -8.58 -14.46 2.32
CA PHE A 14 -9.67 -13.71 1.69
C PHE A 14 -10.71 -14.66 1.07
N SER A 15 -10.99 -15.80 1.71
CA SER A 15 -12.19 -16.58 1.42
C SER A 15 -13.44 -15.75 1.77
N PRO A 16 -14.44 -15.64 0.88
CA PRO A 16 -15.54 -14.67 0.99
C PRO A 16 -16.61 -15.02 2.06
N ALA A 17 -16.20 -15.58 3.21
CA ALA A 17 -17.10 -15.92 4.31
C ALA A 17 -17.01 -14.91 5.49
N THR A 18 -17.64 -13.74 5.29
CA THR A 18 -18.29 -12.87 6.32
C THR A 18 -17.42 -11.87 7.13
N PRO A 19 -17.88 -10.62 7.45
CA PRO A 19 -18.97 -9.80 6.92
C PRO A 19 -18.46 -8.52 6.20
N ALA A 20 -19.11 -8.18 5.08
CA ALA A 20 -19.08 -6.89 4.39
C ALA A 20 -17.70 -6.21 4.26
N ALA A 21 -17.01 -6.44 3.14
CA ALA A 21 -16.14 -5.41 2.60
C ALA A 21 -16.94 -4.09 2.61
N PRO A 22 -16.43 -3.00 3.22
CA PRO A 22 -17.14 -1.75 3.23
C PRO A 22 -17.48 -1.38 1.78
N ALA A 23 -18.73 -0.97 1.54
CA ALA A 23 -19.26 -0.73 0.20
C ALA A 23 -18.55 0.42 -0.56
N ASP A 24 -17.54 1.04 0.05
CA ASP A 24 -16.72 2.14 -0.48
C ASP A 24 -15.23 1.77 -0.68
N VAL A 25 -14.94 0.52 -1.04
CA VAL A 25 -13.60 0.15 -1.51
C VAL A 25 -13.43 0.61 -2.95
N THR A 26 -12.97 1.84 -3.13
CA THR A 26 -12.78 2.45 -4.46
C THR A 26 -11.60 1.86 -5.25
N ALA A 27 -10.65 1.19 -4.59
CA ALA A 27 -9.64 0.32 -5.22
C ALA A 27 -8.85 -0.50 -4.17
N LEU A 28 -9.25 -1.74 -3.88
CA LEU A 28 -8.35 -2.68 -3.21
C LEU A 28 -7.35 -3.18 -4.23
N PHE A 29 -6.18 -2.54 -4.25
CA PHE A 29 -5.02 -3.09 -4.88
C PHE A 29 -4.27 -3.88 -3.80
N VAL A 30 -3.86 -5.11 -4.09
CA VAL A 30 -2.92 -5.85 -3.23
C VAL A 30 -1.88 -6.39 -4.17
N CYS A 31 -0.67 -5.89 -4.06
CA CYS A 31 0.45 -6.44 -4.79
C CYS A 31 1.58 -6.67 -3.84
N SER A 32 2.03 -7.91 -3.75
CA SER A 32 3.21 -8.32 -3.02
C SER A 32 4.28 -8.65 -4.04
N THR A 33 5.52 -8.22 -3.82
CA THR A 33 6.64 -8.55 -4.68
C THR A 33 7.65 -9.42 -3.93
N SER A 34 7.42 -10.72 -3.89
CA SER A 34 8.35 -11.66 -3.27
C SER A 34 9.46 -12.07 -4.27
N ASP A 35 10.30 -11.11 -4.63
CA ASP A 35 11.65 -11.39 -5.17
C ASP A 35 12.66 -10.82 -4.16
N HIS A 36 13.87 -11.39 -4.14
CA HIS A 36 14.96 -11.17 -3.16
C HIS A 36 15.36 -9.71 -2.81
N ASP A 37 14.70 -8.69 -3.35
CA ASP A 37 15.00 -7.25 -3.21
C ASP A 37 13.93 -6.44 -2.45
N GLY A 38 12.99 -7.09 -1.76
CA GLY A 38 12.04 -6.42 -0.86
C GLY A 38 10.78 -5.95 -1.58
N GLY A 39 9.67 -6.61 -1.27
CA GLY A 39 8.36 -6.24 -1.78
C GLY A 39 7.44 -5.73 -0.71
N GLY A 40 6.88 -4.55 -0.97
CA GLY A 40 5.78 -4.05 -0.18
C GLY A 40 4.44 -4.37 -0.83
N SER A 41 3.37 -3.99 -0.13
CA SER A 41 2.03 -3.94 -0.69
C SER A 41 1.38 -2.59 -0.41
N VAL A 42 0.39 -2.22 -1.23
CA VAL A 42 -0.36 -0.98 -1.03
C VAL A 42 -1.83 -1.23 -1.27
N ALA A 43 -2.69 -0.82 -0.34
CA ALA A 43 -4.14 -0.71 -0.55
C ALA A 43 -4.58 0.75 -0.31
N ILE A 44 -5.47 1.26 -1.16
CA ILE A 44 -5.91 2.66 -1.12
C ILE A 44 -7.43 2.68 -1.00
N THR A 45 -7.92 3.36 0.03
CA THR A 45 -9.35 3.57 0.28
C THR A 45 -9.66 5.06 0.25
N ALA A 46 -10.95 5.41 0.33
CA ALA A 46 -11.34 6.81 0.49
C ALA A 46 -10.78 7.44 1.78
N ASP A 47 -10.64 6.64 2.84
CA ASP A 47 -10.32 7.13 4.19
C ASP A 47 -8.85 6.95 4.57
N ALA A 48 -8.12 6.03 3.93
CA ALA A 48 -6.77 5.66 4.33
C ALA A 48 -5.96 4.98 3.21
N VAL A 49 -4.63 5.08 3.35
CA VAL A 49 -3.63 4.31 2.60
C VAL A 49 -3.00 3.28 3.54
N TYR A 50 -2.95 2.03 3.10
CA TYR A 50 -2.32 0.92 3.81
C TYR A 50 -1.04 0.53 3.07
N LEU A 51 0.08 0.49 3.78
CA LEU A 51 1.37 0.04 3.27
C LEU A 51 1.76 -1.26 3.99
N GLY A 52 1.89 -2.35 3.26
CA GLY A 52 2.46 -3.58 3.80
C GLY A 52 3.98 -3.56 3.69
N GLU A 53 4.65 -3.75 4.82
CA GLU A 53 6.10 -3.86 5.00
C GLU A 53 6.44 -5.19 5.69
N GLU A 54 7.73 -5.56 5.77
CA GLU A 54 8.16 -6.78 6.47
C GLU A 54 7.75 -6.81 7.95
N SER A 55 7.62 -5.63 8.57
CA SER A 55 7.24 -5.44 9.97
C SER A 55 5.73 -5.52 10.22
N GLY A 56 4.91 -5.53 9.16
CA GLY A 56 3.44 -5.55 9.25
C GLY A 56 2.77 -4.54 8.31
N ILE A 57 1.51 -4.22 8.60
CA ILE A 57 0.71 -3.28 7.81
C ILE A 57 0.66 -1.94 8.55
N LEU A 58 1.14 -0.89 7.89
CA LEU A 58 0.98 0.49 8.31
C LEU A 58 -0.29 1.09 7.71
N ARG A 59 -1.10 1.76 8.53
CA ARG A 59 -2.27 2.54 8.10
C ARG A 59 -1.97 4.03 8.24
N ILE A 60 -2.24 4.80 7.19
CA ILE A 60 -2.11 6.26 7.17
C ILE A 60 -3.48 6.83 6.80
N ASP A 61 -4.08 7.64 7.67
CA ASP A 61 -5.36 8.29 7.39
C ASP A 61 -5.18 9.32 6.25
N ALA A 62 -6.14 9.34 5.31
CA ALA A 62 -6.06 10.17 4.11
C ALA A 62 -5.99 11.67 4.45
N GLY A 63 -6.67 12.09 5.52
CA GLY A 63 -6.63 13.46 6.03
C GLY A 63 -5.28 13.89 6.61
N ASP A 64 -4.43 12.93 6.99
CA ASP A 64 -3.11 13.19 7.56
C ASP A 64 -2.00 13.21 6.48
N ILE A 65 -2.32 12.78 5.25
CA ILE A 65 -1.37 12.78 4.15
C ILE A 65 -1.17 14.21 3.65
N ARG A 66 0.06 14.70 3.78
CA ARG A 66 0.47 16.04 3.33
C ARG A 66 0.89 16.05 1.87
N THR A 67 1.55 15.00 1.40
CA THR A 67 1.93 14.86 -0.01
C THR A 67 2.29 13.40 -0.31
N TRP A 68 2.41 13.06 -1.58
CA TRP A 68 2.87 11.76 -2.03
C TRP A 68 3.61 11.86 -3.36
N SER A 69 4.47 10.88 -3.64
CA SER A 69 5.22 10.80 -4.89
C SER A 69 5.47 9.36 -5.36
N SER A 70 5.70 9.20 -6.66
CA SER A 70 5.97 7.93 -7.33
C SER A 70 7.22 8.01 -8.20
N ALA A 71 8.31 7.36 -7.78
CA ALA A 71 9.59 7.38 -8.49
C ALA A 71 9.89 6.03 -9.14
N ALA A 72 10.01 6.00 -10.47
CA ALA A 72 10.37 4.77 -11.20
C ALA A 72 11.82 4.33 -10.88
N ARG A 73 12.03 3.01 -10.72
CA ARG A 73 13.33 2.36 -10.52
C ARG A 73 13.37 1.02 -11.24
N GLY A 74 13.70 1.05 -12.53
CA GLY A 74 13.82 -0.16 -13.34
C GLY A 74 12.51 -0.96 -13.37
N ARG A 75 12.54 -2.20 -12.86
CA ARG A 75 11.36 -3.08 -12.78
C ARG A 75 10.40 -2.71 -11.63
N MET A 76 10.80 -1.80 -10.76
CA MET A 76 10.03 -1.35 -9.61
C MET A 76 9.70 0.15 -9.71
N PHE A 77 8.85 0.63 -8.83
CA PHE A 77 8.75 2.04 -8.47
C PHE A 77 8.63 2.16 -6.96
N ALA A 78 9.08 3.29 -6.42
CA ALA A 78 8.86 3.67 -5.04
C ALA A 78 7.62 4.55 -4.95
N LEU A 79 6.70 4.21 -4.06
CA LEU A 79 5.65 5.09 -3.58
C LEU A 79 6.10 5.67 -2.24
N THR A 80 6.20 7.00 -2.16
CA THR A 80 6.46 7.71 -0.91
C THR A 80 5.19 8.45 -0.51
N VAL A 81 4.74 8.25 0.74
CA VAL A 81 3.61 8.95 1.34
C VAL A 81 4.15 9.74 2.53
N GLU A 82 3.92 11.05 2.54
CA GLU A 82 4.35 11.93 3.62
C GLU A 82 3.13 12.33 4.46
N SER A 83 3.16 11.98 5.74
CA SER A 83 2.25 12.48 6.77
C SER A 83 3.07 13.29 7.79
N ASP A 84 3.21 12.78 9.01
CA ASP A 84 4.14 13.30 10.01
C ASP A 84 5.58 12.86 9.72
N VAL A 85 5.74 11.69 9.11
CA VAL A 85 7.01 11.17 8.61
C VAL A 85 6.81 10.64 7.19
N ALA A 86 7.92 10.43 6.48
CA ALA A 86 7.89 9.87 5.14
C ALA A 86 7.92 8.34 5.20
N HIS A 87 6.90 7.70 4.63
CA HIS A 87 6.79 6.25 4.48
C HIS A 87 7.03 5.84 3.04
N ARG A 88 7.77 4.77 2.80
CA ARG A 88 8.18 4.37 1.45
C ARG A 88 8.00 2.88 1.23
N THR A 89 7.24 2.54 0.19
CA THR A 89 7.05 1.16 -0.26
C THR A 89 7.53 0.98 -1.71
N HIS A 90 8.01 -0.22 -2.05
CA HIS A 90 8.45 -0.57 -3.40
C HIS A 90 7.50 -1.59 -4.02
N LEU A 91 7.08 -1.33 -5.26
CA LEU A 91 6.08 -2.09 -5.99
C LEU A 91 6.54 -2.31 -7.43
N PHE A 92 6.07 -3.36 -8.12
CA PHE A 92 6.41 -3.57 -9.53
C PHE A 92 5.89 -2.44 -10.42
N SER A 93 6.70 -2.05 -11.40
CA SER A 93 6.41 -0.91 -12.30
C SER A 93 5.10 -1.06 -13.08
N GLN A 94 4.67 -2.29 -13.37
CA GLN A 94 3.38 -2.57 -14.02
C GLN A 94 2.17 -2.05 -13.24
N PHE A 95 2.32 -1.79 -11.94
CA PHE A 95 1.26 -1.31 -11.07
C PHE A 95 1.28 0.21 -10.90
N ARG A 96 2.35 0.87 -11.32
CA ARG A 96 2.56 2.31 -11.12
C ARG A 96 1.38 3.13 -11.62
N THR A 97 0.90 2.87 -12.84
CA THR A 97 -0.21 3.62 -13.43
C THR A 97 -1.48 3.50 -12.58
N ALA A 98 -1.84 2.28 -12.15
CA ALA A 98 -3.02 2.06 -11.32
C ALA A 98 -2.88 2.72 -9.94
N THR A 99 -1.71 2.61 -9.30
CA THR A 99 -1.43 3.25 -8.02
C THR A 99 -1.50 4.77 -8.11
N VAL A 100 -0.89 5.38 -9.14
CA VAL A 100 -0.93 6.84 -9.37
C VAL A 100 -2.36 7.33 -9.57
N LEU A 101 -3.17 6.61 -10.34
CA LEU A 101 -4.59 6.96 -10.53
C LEU A 101 -5.39 6.87 -9.24
N ALA A 102 -5.20 5.80 -8.45
CA ALA A 102 -5.88 5.61 -7.18
C ALA A 102 -5.50 6.68 -6.14
N MET A 103 -4.20 6.99 -6.01
CA MET A 103 -3.72 8.07 -5.15
C MET A 103 -4.23 9.43 -5.60
N THR A 104 -4.20 9.70 -6.91
CA THR A 104 -4.71 10.97 -7.48
C THR A 104 -6.20 11.16 -7.18
N LYS A 105 -6.99 10.09 -7.27
CA LYS A 105 -8.42 10.11 -7.01
C LYS A 105 -8.75 10.28 -5.52
N SER A 106 -7.99 9.62 -4.65
CA SER A 106 -8.32 9.54 -3.22
C SER A 106 -7.69 10.68 -2.41
N ILE A 107 -6.46 11.06 -2.76
CA ILE A 107 -5.62 12.01 -2.00
C ILE A 107 -5.45 13.33 -2.76
N GLY A 108 -5.29 13.27 -4.09
CA GLY A 108 -5.04 14.44 -4.94
C GLY A 108 -3.75 14.30 -5.75
N PRO A 109 -3.40 15.30 -6.58
CA PRO A 109 -2.28 15.21 -7.51
C PRO A 109 -0.93 14.98 -6.82
N GLU A 110 -0.06 14.24 -7.50
CA GLU A 110 1.29 13.91 -7.03
C GLU A 110 2.14 15.16 -6.74
N GLY A 111 2.91 15.14 -5.65
CA GLY A 111 3.85 16.20 -5.29
C GLY A 111 3.21 17.51 -4.83
N VAL A 112 1.88 17.57 -4.73
CA VAL A 112 1.18 18.76 -4.22
C VAL A 112 1.08 18.68 -2.71
N LEU A 113 1.55 19.74 -2.04
CA LEU A 113 1.42 19.87 -0.60
C LEU A 113 -0.03 20.23 -0.26
N LEU A 114 -0.71 19.27 0.35
CA LEU A 114 -2.06 19.36 0.85
C LEU A 114 -2.05 20.14 2.17
N ARG A 115 -3.05 21.02 2.35
CA ARG A 115 -3.24 21.68 3.64
C ARG A 115 -3.87 20.68 4.60
N ALA A 116 -3.26 20.52 5.77
CA ALA A 116 -3.91 19.85 6.89
C ALA A 116 -5.24 20.56 7.20
N ALA A 117 -6.30 19.78 7.38
CA ALA A 117 -7.62 20.28 7.74
C ALA A 117 -7.66 20.79 9.19
#